data_AF-A0A1E2S3N3-F1
#
_entry.id   AF-A0A1E2S3N3-F1
#
_cell.length_a   1.000
_cell.length_b   1.000
_cell.length_c   1.000
_cell.angle_alpha   90.00
_cell.angle_beta   90.00
_cell.angle_gamma   90.00
#
_symmetry.space_group_name_H-M   'P 1'
#
loop_
_entity.id
_entity.type
_entity.pdbx_description
1 polymer ?
#
loop_
_entity_poly.entity_id
_entity_poly.type
_entity_poly.pdbx_seq_one_letter_code
_entity_poly.pdbx_strand_id
1 'polypeptide(L)'
;MGLFSKDIETMEDLFLHTLQDIYYAEKQVLKALPKMIEKSTKRELTRGLKSHLKETEGQVKRLEEVFAKIGQKAKAVDCPAIDGIIKEANEVSGEVADKRVLDAALIGSAQAVEHYEMTRYGTLIAWAKELGHKGVVPLLNANLKEEKAADKTLSTLATAKAKVNARAAGKKVTKSGTSTAKAKKKAA
;
A
#
# COMPACT_ATOMS: atom_id res chain seq x y z
N MET A 1 -14.19 -15.70 11.53
CA MET A 1 -14.20 -14.60 12.51
C MET A 1 -13.42 -15.05 13.73
N GLY A 2 -12.51 -14.21 14.24
CA GLY A 2 -11.64 -14.57 15.36
C GLY A 2 -12.41 -14.61 16.68
N LEU A 3 -11.98 -15.46 17.61
CA LEU A 3 -12.60 -15.74 18.92
C LEU A 3 -12.87 -14.52 19.83
N PHE A 4 -12.48 -13.30 19.43
CA PHE A 4 -12.53 -12.10 20.27
C PHE A 4 -13.03 -10.82 19.56
N SER A 5 -13.52 -10.90 18.32
CA SER A 5 -14.22 -9.76 17.70
C SER A 5 -15.72 -9.88 17.95
N LYS A 6 -16.36 -8.80 18.41
CA LYS A 6 -17.81 -8.70 18.45
C LYS A 6 -18.35 -8.94 17.03
N ASP A 7 -19.40 -9.73 16.88
CA ASP A 7 -19.98 -10.00 15.57
C ASP A 7 -20.48 -8.70 14.93
N ILE A 8 -20.34 -8.60 13.60
CA ILE A 8 -20.84 -7.45 12.83
C ILE A 8 -22.31 -7.71 12.55
N GLU A 9 -23.19 -7.00 13.25
CA GLU A 9 -24.64 -7.17 13.14
C GLU A 9 -25.30 -5.99 12.41
N THR A 10 -24.71 -4.79 12.52
CA THR A 10 -25.26 -3.55 11.98
C THR A 10 -24.31 -2.83 11.03
N MET A 11 -24.83 -1.86 10.28
CA MET A 11 -24.01 -0.95 9.47
C MET A 11 -23.06 -0.09 10.31
N GLU A 12 -23.42 0.24 11.56
CA GLU A 12 -22.52 0.91 12.51
C GLU A 12 -21.36 0.01 12.90
N ASP A 13 -21.62 -1.28 13.18
CA ASP A 13 -20.58 -2.25 13.49
C ASP A 13 -19.63 -2.44 12.31
N LEU A 14 -20.18 -2.53 11.09
CA LEU A 14 -19.40 -2.67 9.86
C LEU A 14 -18.55 -1.43 9.60
N PHE A 15 -19.12 -0.23 9.76
CA PHE A 15 -18.39 1.03 9.64
C PHE A 15 -17.25 1.10 10.65
N LEU A 16 -17.52 0.80 11.93
CA LEU A 16 -16.51 0.80 12.97
C LEU A 16 -15.41 -0.23 12.69
N HIS A 17 -15.77 -1.46 12.30
CA HIS A 17 -14.80 -2.49 11.96
C HIS A 17 -13.90 -2.05 10.80
N THR A 18 -14.47 -1.50 9.73
CA THR A 18 -13.67 -1.00 8.59
C THR A 18 -12.82 0.22 8.94
N LEU A 19 -13.29 1.08 9.85
CA LEU A 19 -12.49 2.19 10.38
C LEU A 19 -11.28 1.69 11.19
N GLN A 20 -11.47 0.65 11.99
CA GLN A 20 -10.39 -0.01 12.73
C GLN A 20 -9.39 -0.72 11.79
N ASP A 21 -9.89 -1.30 10.70
CA ASP A 21 -9.08 -1.98 9.67
C ASP A 21 -8.19 -0.99 8.91
N ILE A 22 -8.74 0.12 8.42
CA ILE A 22 -7.92 1.14 7.74
C ILE A 22 -6.94 1.82 8.71
N TYR A 23 -7.32 2.02 9.98
CA TYR A 23 -6.40 2.55 10.99
C TYR A 23 -5.23 1.61 11.27
N TYR A 24 -5.46 0.30 11.24
CA TYR A 24 -4.38 -0.68 11.28
C TYR A 24 -3.49 -0.57 10.03
N ALA A 25 -4.11 -0.53 8.84
CA ALA A 25 -3.39 -0.46 7.57
C ALA A 25 -2.44 0.73 7.51
N GLU A 26 -2.91 1.93 7.83
CA GLU A 26 -2.12 3.16 7.91
C GLU A 26 -0.90 3.01 8.84
N LYS A 27 -1.08 2.36 10.00
CA LYS A 27 0.03 2.08 10.93
C LYS A 27 1.05 1.10 10.38
N GLN A 28 0.63 0.14 9.57
CA GLN A 28 1.54 -0.79 8.92
C GLN A 28 2.28 -0.12 7.77
N VAL A 29 1.59 0.72 6.99
CA VAL A 29 2.19 1.56 5.94
C VAL A 29 3.25 2.50 6.53
N LEU A 30 2.97 3.17 7.65
CA LEU A 30 3.95 3.98 8.38
C LEU A 30 5.24 3.22 8.73
N LYS A 31 5.13 1.93 9.10
CA LYS A 31 6.29 1.09 9.42
C LYS A 31 7.02 0.61 8.16
N ALA A 32 6.31 0.43 7.05
CA ALA A 32 6.85 -0.08 5.80
C ALA A 32 7.57 1.00 4.98
N LEU A 33 7.05 2.23 4.96
CA LEU A 33 7.55 3.34 4.16
C LEU A 33 9.05 3.65 4.37
N PRO A 34 9.60 3.68 5.61
CA PRO A 34 11.03 3.90 5.82
C PRO A 34 11.92 2.89 5.07
N LYS A 35 11.51 1.61 5.04
CA LYS A 35 12.25 0.56 4.33
C LYS A 35 12.17 0.75 2.81
N MET A 36 11.01 1.17 2.28
CA MET A 36 10.86 1.47 0.86
C MET A 36 11.70 2.68 0.45
N ILE A 37 11.74 3.72 1.29
CA ILE A 37 12.57 4.92 1.09
C ILE A 37 14.05 4.55 1.02
N GLU A 38 14.54 3.70 1.92
CA GLU A 38 15.93 3.24 1.95
C GLU A 38 16.31 2.44 0.69
N LYS A 39 15.41 1.56 0.21
CA LYS A 39 15.62 0.77 -1.01
C LYS A 39 15.54 1.58 -2.29
N SER A 40 14.80 2.69 -2.29
CA SER A 40 14.61 3.52 -3.49
C SER A 40 15.91 4.20 -3.93
N THR A 41 16.20 4.18 -5.23
CA THR A 41 17.43 4.74 -5.79
C THR A 41 17.19 6.02 -6.60
N LYS A 42 15.98 6.17 -7.11
CA LYS A 42 15.57 7.38 -7.83
C LYS A 42 15.16 8.47 -6.84
N ARG A 43 15.90 9.59 -6.82
CA ARG A 43 15.63 10.77 -5.97
C ARG A 43 14.17 11.22 -5.99
N GLU A 44 13.54 11.22 -7.16
CA GLU A 44 12.14 11.61 -7.30
C GLU A 44 11.18 10.62 -6.60
N LEU A 45 11.46 9.31 -6.66
CA LEU A 45 10.71 8.28 -5.92
C LEU A 45 10.93 8.40 -4.41
N THR A 46 12.18 8.53 -3.97
CA THR A 46 12.52 8.73 -2.56
C THR A 46 11.79 9.95 -1.98
N ARG A 47 11.70 11.04 -2.76
CA ARG A 47 10.98 12.25 -2.34
C ARG A 47 9.48 11.99 -2.24
N GLY A 48 8.88 11.32 -3.22
CA GLY A 48 7.47 10.95 -3.19
C GLY A 48 7.12 10.14 -1.95
N LEU A 49 7.87 9.06 -1.69
CA LEU A 49 7.67 8.20 -0.51
C LEU A 49 7.88 8.94 0.82
N LYS A 50 8.84 9.87 0.90
CA LYS A 50 9.03 10.72 2.09
C LYS A 50 7.90 11.74 2.30
N SER A 51 7.29 12.21 1.21
CA SER A 51 6.10 13.06 1.28
C SER A 51 4.93 12.26 1.82
N HIS A 52 4.70 11.09 1.22
CA HIS A 52 3.61 10.21 1.60
C HIS A 52 3.74 9.76 3.07
N LEU A 53 4.94 9.42 3.56
CA LEU A 53 5.16 9.14 4.99
C LEU A 53 4.63 10.23 5.93
N LYS A 54 4.79 11.51 5.58
CA LYS A 54 4.24 12.62 6.37
C LYS A 54 2.73 12.75 6.23
N GLU A 55 2.20 12.46 5.05
CA GLU A 55 0.75 12.42 4.80
C GLU A 55 0.11 11.31 5.64
N THR A 56 0.68 10.10 5.64
CA THR A 56 0.28 8.94 6.47
C THR A 56 0.30 9.27 7.97
N GLU A 57 1.30 9.99 8.47
CA GLU A 57 1.31 10.46 9.87
C GLU A 57 0.12 11.39 10.16
N GLY A 58 -0.28 12.23 9.19
CA GLY A 58 -1.46 13.08 9.27
C GLY A 58 -2.76 12.30 9.14
N GLN A 59 -2.82 11.28 8.28
CA GLN A 59 -3.97 10.41 8.06
C GLN A 59 -4.32 9.61 9.32
N VAL A 60 -3.32 9.06 10.01
CA VAL A 60 -3.49 8.40 11.32
C VAL A 60 -4.11 9.34 12.35
N LYS A 61 -3.63 10.59 12.44
CA LYS A 61 -4.21 11.59 13.35
C LYS A 61 -5.64 11.96 12.98
N ARG A 62 -5.94 12.08 11.67
CA ARG A 62 -7.31 12.31 11.18
C ARG A 62 -8.22 11.15 11.53
N LEU A 63 -7.76 9.90 11.41
CA LEU A 63 -8.54 8.74 11.84
C LEU A 63 -8.82 8.73 13.34
N GLU A 64 -7.85 9.12 14.17
CA GLU A 64 -8.05 9.30 15.62
C GLU A 64 -9.12 10.36 15.92
N GLU A 65 -9.14 11.45 15.17
CA GLU A 65 -10.21 12.46 15.24
C GLU A 65 -11.57 11.88 14.78
N VAL A 66 -11.60 11.06 13.72
CA VAL A 66 -12.83 10.37 13.27
C VAL A 66 -13.37 9.48 14.39
N PHE A 67 -12.54 8.66 15.02
CA PHE A 67 -12.92 7.83 16.17
C PHE A 67 -13.53 8.67 17.30
N ALA A 68 -12.86 9.77 17.67
CA ALA A 68 -13.35 10.66 18.72
C ALA A 68 -14.72 11.28 18.39
N LYS A 69 -14.92 11.71 17.13
CA LYS A 69 -16.19 12.32 16.67
C LYS A 69 -17.37 11.35 16.67
N ILE A 70 -17.14 10.06 16.49
CA ILE A 70 -18.18 9.03 16.58
C ILE A 70 -18.31 8.42 17.99
N GLY A 71 -17.62 8.99 18.99
CA GLY A 71 -17.68 8.51 20.37
C GLY A 71 -16.99 7.17 20.61
N GLN A 72 -16.06 6.77 19.75
CA GLN A 72 -15.34 5.50 19.83
C GLN A 72 -13.87 5.72 20.20
N LYS A 73 -13.26 4.75 20.88
CA LYS A 73 -11.81 4.76 21.09
C LYS A 73 -11.10 4.24 19.84
N ALA A 74 -10.04 4.92 19.42
CA ALA A 74 -9.19 4.45 18.34
C ALA A 74 -8.62 3.08 18.69
N LYS A 75 -8.97 2.07 17.90
CA LYS A 75 -8.52 0.70 18.05
C LYS A 75 -8.16 0.18 16.67
N ALA A 76 -7.05 -0.53 16.58
CA ALA A 76 -6.68 -1.23 15.36
C ALA A 76 -7.25 -2.65 15.42
N VAL A 77 -7.76 -3.14 14.29
CA VAL A 77 -8.04 -4.57 14.08
C VAL A 77 -7.14 -5.03 12.95
N ASP A 78 -6.57 -6.24 13.09
CA ASP A 78 -5.65 -6.76 12.09
C ASP A 78 -6.30 -6.77 10.71
N CYS A 79 -5.53 -6.34 9.71
CA CYS A 79 -5.95 -6.23 8.33
C CYS A 79 -5.13 -7.21 7.48
N PRO A 80 -5.62 -8.44 7.23
CA PRO A 80 -4.87 -9.41 6.42
C PRO A 80 -4.55 -8.91 5.00
N ALA A 81 -5.37 -8.01 4.46
CA ALA A 81 -5.18 -7.46 3.12
C ALA A 81 -3.91 -6.59 3.04
N ILE A 82 -3.76 -5.61 3.93
CA ILE A 82 -2.57 -4.74 3.90
C ILE A 82 -1.30 -5.50 4.30
N ASP A 83 -1.40 -6.44 5.24
CA ASP A 83 -0.27 -7.30 5.60
C ASP A 83 0.18 -8.14 4.41
N GLY A 84 -0.78 -8.66 3.63
CA GLY A 84 -0.53 -9.37 2.37
C GLY A 84 0.17 -8.50 1.33
N ILE A 85 -0.35 -7.30 1.08
CA ILE A 85 0.24 -6.34 0.11
C ILE A 85 1.67 -5.96 0.55
N ILE A 86 1.89 -5.65 1.82
CA ILE A 86 3.21 -5.30 2.36
C ILE A 86 4.16 -6.51 2.29
N LYS A 87 3.67 -7.72 2.56
CA LYS A 87 4.46 -8.94 2.43
C LYS A 87 4.89 -9.16 0.97
N GLU A 88 3.98 -9.08 0.03
CA GLU A 88 4.27 -9.17 -1.41
C GLU A 88 5.32 -8.12 -1.82
N ALA A 89 5.18 -6.86 -1.37
CA ALA A 89 6.16 -5.81 -1.63
C ALA A 89 7.56 -6.15 -1.10
N ASN A 90 7.65 -6.76 0.09
CA ASN A 90 8.91 -7.19 0.68
C ASN A 90 9.54 -8.36 -0.08
N GLU A 91 8.74 -9.34 -0.51
CA GLU A 91 9.19 -10.50 -1.29
C GLU A 91 9.71 -10.07 -2.66
N VAL A 92 8.89 -9.34 -3.43
CA VAL A 92 9.28 -8.84 -4.75
C VAL A 92 10.53 -7.97 -4.67
N SER A 93 10.62 -7.06 -3.68
CA SER A 93 11.82 -6.22 -3.51
C SER A 93 13.07 -7.00 -3.06
N GLY A 94 12.91 -8.19 -2.47
CA GLY A 94 14.01 -9.09 -2.12
C GLY A 94 14.50 -9.94 -3.30
N GLU A 95 13.63 -10.21 -4.27
CA GLU A 95 13.94 -11.00 -5.46
C GLU A 95 14.60 -10.17 -6.59
N VAL A 96 14.49 -8.84 -6.54
CA VAL A 96 14.99 -7.95 -7.59
C VAL A 96 16.46 -7.58 -7.39
N ALA A 97 17.32 -8.07 -8.28
CA ALA A 97 18.77 -7.79 -8.25
C ALA A 97 19.19 -6.46 -8.89
N ASP A 98 18.48 -5.96 -9.92
CA ASP A 98 18.82 -4.69 -10.59
C ASP A 98 18.10 -3.52 -9.92
N LYS A 99 18.86 -2.57 -9.38
CA LYS A 99 18.36 -1.38 -8.69
C LYS A 99 17.31 -0.57 -9.48
N ARG A 100 17.36 -0.57 -10.82
CA ARG A 100 16.38 0.13 -11.65
C ARG A 100 15.06 -0.63 -11.74
N VAL A 101 15.13 -1.96 -11.77
CA VAL A 101 13.96 -2.84 -11.67
C VAL A 101 13.38 -2.74 -10.27
N LEU A 102 14.21 -2.55 -9.23
CA LEU A 102 13.78 -2.40 -7.85
C LEU A 102 12.91 -1.13 -7.69
N ASP A 103 13.32 0.00 -8.25
CA ASP A 103 12.48 1.22 -8.22
C ASP A 103 11.12 1.01 -8.92
N ALA A 104 11.08 0.26 -10.02
CA ALA A 104 9.83 -0.06 -10.71
C ALA A 104 8.93 -0.98 -9.86
N ALA A 105 9.52 -1.98 -9.20
CA ALA A 105 8.82 -2.86 -8.26
C ALA A 105 8.26 -2.07 -7.07
N LEU A 106 9.06 -1.19 -6.46
CA LEU A 106 8.64 -0.34 -5.36
C LEU A 106 7.47 0.57 -5.74
N ILE A 107 7.47 1.12 -6.96
CA ILE A 107 6.33 1.90 -7.47
C ILE A 107 5.08 1.02 -7.56
N GLY A 108 5.16 -0.14 -8.21
CA GLY A 108 4.02 -1.04 -8.34
C GLY A 108 3.44 -1.47 -7.00
N SER A 109 4.29 -1.82 -6.03
CA SER A 109 3.87 -2.15 -4.67
C SER A 109 3.24 -0.98 -3.93
N ALA A 110 3.79 0.22 -4.06
CA ALA A 110 3.20 1.42 -3.46
C ALA A 110 1.80 1.68 -4.04
N GLN A 111 1.63 1.59 -5.36
CA GLN A 111 0.31 1.77 -6.00
C GLN A 111 -0.72 0.74 -5.52
N ALA A 112 -0.32 -0.50 -5.26
CA ALA A 112 -1.23 -1.50 -4.70
C ALA A 112 -1.74 -1.11 -3.31
N VAL A 113 -0.88 -0.51 -2.48
CA VAL A 113 -1.26 0.07 -1.18
C VAL A 113 -2.25 1.23 -1.38
N GLU A 114 -1.93 2.21 -2.23
CA GLU A 114 -2.80 3.37 -2.46
C GLU A 114 -4.20 2.95 -2.93
N HIS A 115 -4.29 1.97 -3.85
CA HIS A 115 -5.57 1.48 -4.35
C HIS A 115 -6.40 0.78 -3.28
N TYR A 116 -5.76 0.04 -2.37
CA TYR A 116 -6.42 -0.55 -1.21
C TYR A 116 -7.02 0.55 -0.31
N GLU A 117 -6.23 1.57 0.02
CA GLU A 117 -6.65 2.67 0.89
C GLU A 117 -7.75 3.52 0.24
N MET A 118 -7.62 3.84 -1.05
CA MET A 118 -8.67 4.51 -1.83
C MET A 118 -10.00 3.76 -1.79
N THR A 119 -9.97 2.43 -1.86
CA THR A 119 -11.17 1.57 -1.76
C THR A 119 -11.81 1.68 -0.39
N ARG A 120 -10.99 1.62 0.68
CA ARG A 120 -11.47 1.72 2.07
C ARG A 120 -12.04 3.09 2.39
N TYR A 121 -11.32 4.16 2.05
CA TYR A 121 -11.79 5.51 2.30
C TYR A 121 -13.05 5.84 1.50
N GLY A 122 -13.13 5.45 0.22
CA GLY A 122 -14.34 5.62 -0.59
C GLY A 122 -15.56 4.96 0.04
N THR A 123 -15.38 3.74 0.56
CA THR A 123 -16.41 2.96 1.26
C THR A 123 -16.84 3.64 2.57
N LEU A 124 -15.88 4.01 3.42
CA LEU A 124 -16.15 4.69 4.70
C LEU A 124 -16.86 6.03 4.51
N ILE A 125 -16.52 6.79 3.47
CA ILE A 125 -17.20 8.06 3.15
C ILE A 125 -18.67 7.83 2.79
N ALA A 126 -18.97 6.80 2.00
CA ALA A 126 -20.33 6.47 1.64
C ALA A 126 -21.15 6.08 2.88
N TRP A 127 -20.60 5.19 3.71
CA TRP A 127 -21.26 4.73 4.93
C TRP A 127 -21.41 5.82 5.97
N ALA A 128 -20.41 6.68 6.16
CA ALA A 128 -20.51 7.83 7.07
C ALA A 128 -21.64 8.79 6.68
N LYS A 129 -21.93 8.95 5.38
CA LYS A 129 -23.07 9.75 4.91
C LYS A 129 -24.41 9.07 5.23
N GLU A 130 -24.50 7.77 4.98
CA GLU A 130 -25.71 6.97 5.20
C GLU A 130 -26.08 6.89 6.68
N LEU A 131 -25.09 6.70 7.55
CA LEU A 131 -25.24 6.61 9.01
C LEU A 131 -25.43 7.97 9.69
N GLY A 132 -25.36 9.08 8.95
CA GLY A 132 -25.53 10.42 9.51
C GLY A 132 -24.29 11.00 10.20
N HIS A 133 -23.13 10.33 10.13
CA HIS A 133 -21.82 10.81 10.61
C HIS A 133 -21.22 11.92 9.72
N LYS A 134 -22.02 12.92 9.34
CA LYS A 134 -21.63 13.98 8.39
C LYS A 134 -20.39 14.76 8.85
N GLY A 135 -20.17 14.85 10.17
CA GLY A 135 -19.02 15.53 10.77
C GLY A 135 -17.66 14.87 10.48
N VAL A 136 -17.62 13.59 10.10
CA VAL A 136 -16.35 12.89 9.80
C VAL A 136 -16.02 12.82 8.32
N VAL A 137 -17.01 13.08 7.45
CA VAL A 137 -16.87 13.02 5.99
C VAL A 137 -15.74 13.91 5.47
N PRO A 138 -15.54 15.17 5.94
CA PRO A 138 -14.41 15.99 5.47
C PRO A 138 -13.04 15.39 5.79
N LEU A 139 -12.90 14.75 6.97
CA LEU A 139 -11.64 14.12 7.39
C LEU A 139 -11.31 12.93 6.50
N LEU A 140 -12.27 12.04 6.28
CA LEU A 140 -12.09 10.88 5.41
C LEU A 140 -11.84 11.28 3.94
N ASN A 141 -12.48 12.35 3.45
CA ASN A 141 -12.19 12.89 2.12
C ASN A 141 -10.78 13.50 2.02
N ALA A 142 -10.24 14.07 3.10
CA ALA A 142 -8.88 14.56 3.11
C ALA A 142 -7.88 13.41 2.93
N ASN A 143 -8.05 12.29 3.66
CA ASN A 143 -7.23 11.08 3.46
C ASN A 143 -7.37 10.57 2.02
N LEU A 144 -8.61 10.35 1.54
CA LEU A 144 -8.84 9.88 0.16
C LEU A 144 -8.20 10.78 -0.92
N LYS A 145 -8.17 12.09 -0.70
CA LYS A 145 -7.58 13.04 -1.65
C LYS A 145 -6.05 12.91 -1.68
N GLU A 146 -5.43 12.70 -0.52
CA GLU A 146 -4.00 12.46 -0.41
C GLU A 146 -3.62 11.15 -1.10
N GLU A 147 -4.33 10.04 -0.86
CA GLU A 147 -3.98 8.75 -1.50
C GLU A 147 -4.10 8.83 -3.02
N LYS A 148 -5.14 9.50 -3.52
CA LYS A 148 -5.29 9.77 -4.96
C LYS A 148 -4.15 10.61 -5.53
N ALA A 149 -3.62 11.55 -4.74
CA ALA A 149 -2.50 12.38 -5.17
C ALA A 149 -1.16 11.61 -5.12
N ALA A 150 -0.99 10.74 -4.13
CA ALA A 150 0.14 9.83 -4.00
C ALA A 150 0.17 8.83 -5.17
N ASP A 151 -0.94 8.13 -5.46
CA ASP A 151 -1.02 7.24 -6.64
C ASP A 151 -0.76 8.00 -7.95
N LYS A 152 -1.33 9.20 -8.13
CA LYS A 152 -1.05 10.01 -9.32
C LYS A 152 0.44 10.35 -9.46
N THR A 153 1.11 10.61 -8.34
CA THR A 153 2.56 10.85 -8.30
C THR A 153 3.32 9.59 -8.70
N LEU A 154 2.97 8.43 -8.13
CA LEU A 154 3.56 7.13 -8.45
C LEU A 154 3.34 6.76 -9.92
N SER A 155 2.12 6.92 -10.45
CA SER A 155 1.78 6.74 -11.86
C SER A 155 2.65 7.62 -12.76
N THR A 156 2.87 8.87 -12.38
CA THR A 156 3.75 9.78 -13.14
C THR A 156 5.18 9.26 -13.14
N LEU A 157 5.68 8.76 -12.00
CA LEU A 157 7.00 8.16 -11.87
C LEU A 157 7.15 6.85 -12.67
N ALA A 158 6.08 6.06 -12.78
CA ALA A 158 6.03 4.84 -13.59
C ALA A 158 6.13 5.11 -15.09
N THR A 159 5.71 6.31 -15.56
CA THR A 159 5.72 6.62 -16.99
C THR A 159 7.12 6.88 -17.55
N ALA A 160 7.26 6.75 -18.88
CA ALA A 160 8.50 7.03 -19.61
C ALA A 160 9.05 8.46 -19.39
N LYS A 161 8.18 9.42 -19.02
CA LYS A 161 8.54 10.82 -18.75
C LYS A 161 9.45 10.95 -17.51
N ALA A 162 9.22 10.14 -16.49
CA ALA A 162 10.08 10.07 -15.29
C ALA A 162 11.24 9.07 -15.44
N LYS A 163 11.24 8.29 -16.53
CA LYS A 163 12.26 7.31 -16.92
C LYS A 163 12.52 6.19 -15.89
N VAL A 164 11.65 5.93 -14.91
CA VAL A 164 11.88 4.84 -13.93
C VAL A 164 11.69 3.49 -14.62
N ASN A 165 10.49 3.19 -15.11
CA ASN A 165 10.23 1.92 -15.79
C ASN A 165 10.99 1.81 -17.12
N ALA A 166 11.20 2.93 -17.83
CA ALA A 166 12.02 2.94 -19.04
C ALA A 166 13.50 2.57 -18.77
N ARG A 167 14.06 2.93 -17.60
CA ARG A 167 15.40 2.51 -17.18
C ARG A 167 15.45 1.03 -16.82
N ALA A 168 14.37 0.48 -16.26
CA ALA A 168 14.25 -0.94 -15.97
C ALA A 168 14.20 -1.79 -17.24
N ALA A 169 13.53 -1.33 -18.30
CA ALA A 169 13.39 -2.04 -19.58
C ALA A 169 14.71 -2.26 -20.36
N GLY A 170 15.80 -1.59 -19.99
CA GLY A 170 17.05 -1.50 -20.76
C GLY A 170 18.00 -2.70 -20.73
N LYS A 171 17.61 -3.87 -20.20
CA LYS A 171 18.39 -5.11 -20.31
C LYS A 171 17.51 -6.20 -20.92
N LYS A 172 17.63 -6.44 -22.22
CA LYS A 172 17.26 -7.76 -22.77
C LYS A 172 18.14 -8.79 -22.07
N VAL A 173 17.53 -9.79 -21.44
CA VAL A 173 18.25 -10.99 -21.02
C VAL A 173 18.81 -11.63 -22.28
N THR A 174 20.09 -11.42 -22.57
CA THR A 174 20.81 -12.26 -23.52
C THR A 174 20.90 -13.63 -22.86
N LYS A 175 20.08 -14.59 -23.31
CA LYS A 175 20.24 -16.00 -22.95
C LYS A 175 21.67 -16.40 -23.31
N SER A 176 22.56 -16.48 -22.32
CA SER A 176 23.88 -17.06 -22.46
C SER A 176 23.88 -18.38 -21.69
N GLY A 177 24.25 -19.46 -22.37
CA GLY A 177 24.54 -20.76 -21.77
C GLY A 177 23.49 -21.84 -22.01
N THR A 178 23.45 -22.40 -23.22
CA THR A 178 23.01 -23.79 -23.43
C THR A 178 23.96 -24.70 -22.65
N SER A 179 23.53 -25.16 -21.47
CA SER A 179 24.14 -26.30 -20.79
C SER A 179 23.71 -27.57 -21.53
N THR A 180 24.64 -28.18 -22.27
CA THR A 180 24.47 -29.52 -22.82
C THR A 180 24.48 -30.54 -21.67
N ALA A 181 23.32 -31.11 -21.39
CA ALA A 181 23.15 -32.20 -20.45
C ALA A 181 23.96 -33.43 -20.90
N LYS A 182 24.81 -33.94 -19.99
CA LYS A 182 25.46 -35.25 -20.11
C LYS A 182 24.40 -36.35 -20.18
N ALA A 183 24.30 -37.01 -21.34
CA ALA A 183 23.58 -38.27 -21.47
C ALA A 183 24.38 -39.39 -20.77
N LYS A 184 23.84 -39.92 -19.67
CA LYS A 184 24.29 -41.20 -19.09
C LYS A 184 23.87 -42.34 -20.02
N LYS A 185 24.86 -42.98 -20.65
CA LYS A 185 24.70 -44.25 -21.37
C LYS A 185 24.49 -45.36 -20.32
N LYS A 186 23.32 -46.00 -20.34
CA LYS A 186 23.06 -47.30 -19.70
C LYS A 186 23.20 -48.34 -20.83
N ALA A 187 24.11 -49.30 -20.71
CA ALA A 187 24.13 -50.49 -21.56
C ALA A 187 24.84 -51.63 -20.84
N ALA A 188 24.13 -52.77 -20.79
CA ALA A 188 24.52 -54.15 -20.49
C ALA A 188 25.12 -54.43 -19.10
#